data_AF-A0A2W5KF04-F1
#
_entry.id   AF-A0A2W5KF04-F1
#
_cell.length_a   1.000
_cell.length_b   1.000
_cell.length_c   1.000
_cell.angle_alpha   90.00
_cell.angle_beta   90.00
_cell.angle_gamma   90.00
#
_symmetry.space_group_name_H-M   'P 1'
#
loop_
_entity.id
_entity.type
_entity.pdbx_description
1 polymer ?
#
loop_
_entity_poly.entity_id
_entity_poly.type
_entity_poly.pdbx_seq_one_letter_code
_entity_poly.pdbx_strand_id
1 'polypeptide(L)'
;MEEKYRSLPFTDFSVTFEVHVEGEQVFVSSGATHSAPTPFSMFGIWAIPPGIPVGSYHFGRADNVRPHPSAMTVVLGSDQLSMWARRCPHCTWYWRTEAPGLVAAAVCPYCGKHSEAWECLSEAQEAYVEAVCAVHAQVTNHRKSGKYSVYVKDLLEQYYSSDDGQTPAPPEFFVETEQQSKFKCDECGMTNNILGRFGYCSTCGTRNDIAMLRADITGIRKRLSEGGSPISGLKDLVSKFDSLGRRIAQQLLLHVRMVHVRRSRWKDANFSQLASVSEDLKGHFGIDIFRKVDGGDQAHARLMFHRRHVHEHNDGIIDAKYLEDSGDTSVRLGEHVTESMGDVMRLTGIVDKMAANLMEGFNQIMPVHELPIRIHKDQRERMNSKGG
;
A
#
# COMPACT_ATOMS: atom_id res chain seq x y z
N MET A 1 28.08 1.18 10.69
CA MET A 1 26.61 1.08 10.68
C MET A 1 26.24 0.52 9.34
N GLU A 2 25.79 -0.73 9.26
CA GLU A 2 25.24 -1.26 8.00
C GLU A 2 24.07 -0.36 7.57
N GLU A 3 24.10 0.13 6.34
CA GLU A 3 22.99 0.88 5.76
C GLU A 3 21.73 0.02 5.84
N LYS A 4 20.81 0.37 6.74
CA LYS A 4 19.55 -0.35 6.99
C LYS A 4 18.66 -0.44 5.74
N TYR A 5 18.91 0.42 4.75
CA TYR A 5 18.16 0.52 3.51
C TYR A 5 19.10 0.72 2.32
N ARG A 6 18.80 0.04 1.22
CA ARG A 6 19.58 0.17 -0.03
C ARG A 6 19.16 1.42 -0.79
N SER A 7 20.15 2.26 -1.06
CA SER A 7 20.08 3.38 -2.01
C SER A 7 19.94 2.86 -3.45
N LEU A 8 18.94 3.35 -4.17
CA LEU A 8 18.63 3.03 -5.56
C LEU A 8 18.62 4.30 -6.42
N PRO A 9 19.65 4.52 -7.26
CA PRO A 9 19.69 5.70 -8.11
C PRO A 9 18.56 5.65 -9.15
N PHE A 10 18.23 6.82 -9.69
CA PHE A 10 17.37 6.92 -10.87
C PHE A 10 17.96 6.12 -12.03
N THR A 11 17.07 5.66 -12.91
CA THR A 11 17.52 5.17 -14.21
C THR A 11 18.19 6.32 -14.96
N ASP A 12 19.38 6.09 -15.51
CA ASP A 12 20.11 7.13 -16.23
C ASP A 12 19.47 7.34 -17.61
N PHE A 13 18.80 8.47 -17.80
CA PHE A 13 18.21 8.90 -19.07
C PHE A 13 18.54 10.38 -19.31
N SER A 14 18.42 10.81 -20.56
CA SER A 14 18.58 12.22 -20.93
C SER A 14 17.22 12.87 -21.16
N VAL A 15 17.07 14.09 -20.67
CA VAL A 15 15.96 14.98 -21.02
C VAL A 15 16.37 15.77 -22.25
N THR A 16 15.50 15.84 -23.24
CA THR A 16 15.75 16.54 -24.50
C THR A 16 14.80 17.71 -24.67
N PHE A 17 15.32 18.83 -25.19
CA PHE A 17 14.55 19.99 -25.60
C PHE A 17 14.89 20.34 -27.05
N GLU A 18 13.89 20.32 -27.91
CA GLU A 18 14.01 20.82 -29.28
C GLU A 18 13.38 22.20 -29.36
N VAL A 19 14.23 23.20 -29.57
CA VAL A 19 13.83 24.61 -29.63
C VAL A 19 13.78 25.04 -31.09
N HIS A 20 12.67 25.65 -31.48
CA HIS A 20 12.50 26.30 -32.77
C HIS A 20 12.06 27.75 -32.56
N VAL A 21 12.81 28.68 -33.13
CA VAL A 21 12.53 30.12 -33.03
C VAL A 21 12.04 30.62 -34.39
N GLU A 22 10.84 31.18 -34.40
CA GLU A 22 10.21 31.78 -35.59
C GLU A 22 9.77 33.21 -35.25
N GLY A 23 10.55 34.20 -35.71
CA GLY A 23 10.32 35.60 -35.39
C GLY A 23 10.39 35.85 -33.87
N GLU A 24 9.28 36.29 -33.29
CA GLU A 24 9.18 36.51 -31.84
C GLU A 24 8.77 35.25 -31.04
N GLN A 25 8.31 34.20 -31.72
CA GLN A 25 7.81 33.00 -31.07
C GLN A 25 8.94 32.00 -30.84
N VAL A 26 8.91 31.37 -29.66
CA VAL A 26 9.81 30.28 -29.28
C VAL A 26 8.96 29.05 -29.01
N PHE A 27 9.16 28.02 -29.83
CA PHE A 27 8.53 26.72 -29.67
C PHE A 27 9.51 25.76 -29.02
N VAL A 28 9.06 25.05 -27.99
CA VAL A 28 9.88 24.06 -27.28
C VAL A 28 9.11 22.74 -27.24
N SER A 29 9.75 21.68 -27.74
CA SER A 29 9.29 20.30 -27.58
C SER A 29 10.18 19.60 -26.56
N SER A 30 9.59 18.92 -25.60
CA SER A 30 10.32 18.17 -24.56
C SER A 30 10.23 16.67 -24.83
N GLY A 31 11.32 15.95 -24.57
CA GLY A 31 11.40 14.50 -24.73
C GLY A 31 12.35 13.85 -23.74
N ALA A 32 12.49 12.53 -23.85
CA ALA A 32 13.43 11.75 -23.08
C ALA A 32 14.07 10.66 -23.95
N THR A 33 15.34 10.38 -23.73
CA THR A 33 16.09 9.29 -24.38
C THR A 33 16.78 8.43 -23.34
N HIS A 34 16.66 7.11 -23.46
CA HIS A 34 17.22 6.14 -22.54
C HIS A 34 17.96 5.04 -23.30
N SER A 35 19.17 4.70 -22.85
CA SER A 35 19.99 3.63 -23.43
C SER A 35 20.64 2.71 -22.38
N ALA A 36 20.28 2.86 -21.11
CA ALA A 36 20.84 2.02 -20.06
C ALA A 36 20.27 0.59 -20.14
N PRO A 37 21.00 -0.43 -19.67
CA PRO A 37 20.54 -1.82 -19.70
C PRO A 37 19.51 -2.14 -18.59
N THR A 38 19.02 -1.13 -17.86
CA THR A 38 18.07 -1.30 -16.76
C THR A 38 16.62 -1.14 -17.24
N PRO A 39 15.65 -1.82 -16.59
CA PRO A 39 14.23 -1.58 -16.80
C PRO A 39 13.88 -0.09 -16.66
N PHE A 40 13.07 0.42 -17.59
CA PHE A 40 12.67 1.82 -17.63
C PHE A 40 11.21 1.96 -17.99
N SER A 41 10.49 2.77 -17.21
CA SER A 41 9.15 3.25 -17.54
C SER A 41 9.09 4.75 -17.34
N MET A 42 8.21 5.43 -18.05
CA MET A 42 8.07 6.88 -17.98
C MET A 42 6.60 7.30 -17.92
N PHE A 43 6.32 8.41 -17.24
CA PHE A 43 5.05 9.12 -17.35
C PHE A 43 5.27 10.63 -17.39
N GLY A 44 4.29 11.34 -17.95
CA GLY A 44 4.35 12.79 -18.07
C GLY A 44 3.53 13.48 -16.99
N ILE A 45 3.97 14.66 -16.59
CA ILE A 45 3.16 15.61 -15.82
C ILE A 45 3.15 16.97 -16.52
N TRP A 46 2.16 17.78 -16.17
CA TRP A 46 2.19 19.22 -16.36
C TRP A 46 2.85 19.87 -15.14
N ALA A 47 3.81 20.75 -15.38
CA ALA A 47 4.45 21.56 -14.34
C ALA A 47 4.49 23.04 -14.75
N ILE A 48 4.28 23.93 -13.79
CA ILE A 48 4.42 25.38 -13.96
C ILE A 48 5.78 25.79 -13.39
N PRO A 49 6.62 26.54 -14.12
CA PRO A 49 7.84 27.12 -13.57
C PRO A 49 7.55 27.91 -12.28
N PRO A 50 8.32 27.73 -11.20
CA PRO A 50 9.67 27.13 -11.18
C PRO A 50 9.74 25.60 -11.07
N GLY A 51 8.64 24.87 -10.97
CA GLY A 51 8.65 23.41 -10.78
C GLY A 51 7.41 22.83 -10.13
N ILE A 52 6.28 23.55 -10.16
CA ILE A 52 5.05 23.19 -9.45
C ILE A 52 4.24 22.19 -10.30
N PRO A 53 4.09 20.93 -9.87
CA PRO A 53 3.23 19.97 -10.56
C PRO A 53 1.76 20.40 -10.52
N VAL A 54 1.04 20.29 -11.64
CA VAL A 54 -0.36 20.74 -11.75
C VAL A 54 -1.27 19.76 -12.50
N GLY A 55 -0.79 18.57 -12.84
CA GLY A 55 -1.61 17.56 -13.51
C GLY A 55 -0.81 16.43 -14.13
N SER A 56 -1.50 15.35 -14.46
CA SER A 56 -0.96 14.26 -15.28
C SER A 56 -0.95 14.65 -16.76
N TYR A 57 0.07 14.20 -17.50
CA TYR A 57 0.14 14.27 -18.95
C TYR A 57 0.21 12.85 -19.53
N HIS A 58 -0.73 12.53 -20.42
CA HIS A 58 -0.87 11.19 -20.99
C HIS A 58 -0.36 11.15 -22.43
N PHE A 59 0.82 10.57 -22.67
CA PHE A 59 1.38 10.46 -24.02
C PHE A 59 0.38 9.88 -25.04
N GLY A 60 0.27 10.54 -26.19
CA GLY A 60 -0.53 10.07 -27.32
C GLY A 60 -2.04 10.21 -27.15
N ARG A 61 -2.54 10.84 -26.07
CA ARG A 61 -3.97 11.13 -25.94
C ARG A 61 -4.33 12.52 -26.46
N ALA A 62 -5.45 12.58 -27.19
CA ALA A 62 -5.99 13.83 -27.73
C ALA A 62 -6.69 14.70 -26.68
N ASP A 63 -7.05 14.13 -25.53
CA ASP A 63 -7.76 14.80 -24.44
C ASP A 63 -6.83 15.49 -23.42
N ASN A 64 -5.53 15.59 -23.70
CA ASN A 64 -4.62 16.37 -22.86
C ASN A 64 -4.94 17.87 -22.94
N VAL A 65 -5.65 18.37 -21.93
CA VAL A 65 -5.87 19.81 -21.76
C VAL A 65 -4.74 20.37 -20.90
N ARG A 66 -4.03 21.39 -21.41
CA ARG A 66 -3.01 22.12 -20.65
C ARG A 66 -3.69 22.83 -19.47
N PRO A 67 -3.32 22.54 -18.20
CA PRO A 67 -4.01 23.10 -17.03
C PRO A 67 -3.80 24.61 -16.84
N HIS A 68 -2.67 25.15 -17.31
CA HIS A 68 -2.31 26.56 -17.18
C HIS A 68 -1.47 27.01 -18.38
N PRO A 69 -1.58 28.26 -18.89
CA PRO A 69 -0.84 28.72 -20.07
C PRO A 69 0.68 28.49 -19.99
N SER A 70 1.25 28.74 -18.81
CA SER A 70 2.68 28.54 -18.52
C SER A 70 3.07 27.10 -18.18
N ALA A 71 2.11 26.17 -18.14
CA ALA A 71 2.42 24.78 -17.85
C ALA A 71 3.16 24.15 -19.05
N MET A 72 4.26 23.46 -18.73
CA MET A 72 5.04 22.66 -19.66
C MET A 72 4.94 21.18 -19.29
N THR A 73 5.23 20.32 -20.26
CA THR A 73 5.29 18.87 -20.02
C THR A 73 6.64 18.49 -19.46
N VAL A 74 6.66 17.75 -18.35
CA VAL A 74 7.87 17.16 -17.77
C VAL A 74 7.73 15.63 -17.83
N VAL A 75 8.76 14.96 -18.34
CA VAL A 75 8.83 13.50 -18.40
C VAL A 75 9.57 12.99 -17.17
N LEU A 76 8.90 12.17 -16.35
CA LEU A 76 9.54 11.47 -15.23
C LEU A 76 9.89 10.05 -15.66
N GLY A 77 10.98 9.54 -15.08
CA GLY A 77 11.45 8.16 -15.27
C GLY A 77 11.40 7.37 -13.97
N SER A 78 11.19 6.06 -14.09
CA SER A 78 11.26 5.13 -12.95
C SER A 78 12.71 4.91 -12.50
N ASP A 79 12.88 4.38 -11.28
CA ASP A 79 14.18 3.89 -10.82
C ASP A 79 14.64 2.62 -11.58
N GLN A 80 15.87 2.17 -11.32
CA GLN A 80 16.50 1.03 -11.99
C GLN A 80 15.79 -0.32 -11.78
N LEU A 81 14.81 -0.39 -10.88
CA LEU A 81 13.96 -1.56 -10.67
C LEU A 81 12.57 -1.38 -11.31
N SER A 82 12.40 -0.36 -12.15
CA SER A 82 11.11 0.05 -12.72
C SER A 82 10.04 0.34 -11.66
N MET A 83 10.44 0.82 -10.49
CA MET A 83 9.49 1.27 -9.47
C MET A 83 9.43 2.81 -9.43
N TRP A 84 8.30 3.29 -8.92
CA TRP A 84 7.96 4.67 -8.73
C TRP A 84 7.92 4.96 -7.24
N ALA A 85 8.86 5.79 -6.80
CA ALA A 85 8.82 6.37 -5.48
C ALA A 85 7.70 7.38 -5.35
N ARG A 86 7.16 7.47 -4.14
CA ARG A 86 6.02 8.31 -3.81
C ARG A 86 6.11 8.80 -2.38
N ARG A 87 5.58 10.01 -2.16
CA ARG A 87 5.34 10.59 -0.84
C ARG A 87 3.87 10.95 -0.70
N CYS A 88 3.28 10.66 0.45
CA CYS A 88 1.84 10.90 0.64
C CYS A 88 1.62 12.37 1.00
N PRO A 89 0.76 13.13 0.29
CA PRO A 89 0.47 14.50 0.68
C PRO A 89 -0.28 14.61 2.01
N HIS A 90 -0.87 13.51 2.50
CA HIS A 90 -1.65 13.51 3.74
C HIS A 90 -0.87 13.07 4.97
N CYS A 91 -0.13 11.95 4.90
CA CYS A 91 0.62 11.44 6.04
C CYS A 91 2.12 11.65 5.92
N THR A 92 2.62 12.16 4.79
CA THR A 92 4.04 12.39 4.47
C THR A 92 4.93 11.15 4.41
N TRP A 93 4.36 9.95 4.51
CA TRP A 93 5.14 8.71 4.44
C TRP A 93 5.52 8.39 3.00
N TYR A 94 6.70 7.77 2.88
CA TYR A 94 7.29 7.35 1.62
C TYR A 94 6.98 5.89 1.30
N TRP A 95 6.78 5.56 0.02
CA TRP A 95 6.71 4.18 -0.47
C TRP A 95 7.14 4.10 -1.94
N ARG A 96 7.29 2.87 -2.44
CA ARG A 96 7.52 2.60 -3.86
C ARG A 96 6.50 1.62 -4.43
N THR A 97 6.21 1.72 -5.73
CA THR A 97 5.32 0.81 -6.44
C THR A 97 5.69 0.66 -7.91
N GLU A 98 5.41 -0.49 -8.53
CA GLU A 98 5.52 -0.65 -9.98
C GLU A 98 4.50 0.19 -10.77
N ALA A 99 3.48 0.73 -10.12
CA ALA A 99 2.43 1.49 -10.80
C ALA A 99 2.75 2.99 -10.90
N PRO A 100 2.83 3.57 -12.12
CA PRO A 100 2.98 5.01 -12.30
C PRO A 100 1.72 5.80 -11.92
N GLY A 101 0.61 5.14 -11.59
CA GLY A 101 -0.61 5.80 -11.11
C GLY A 101 -1.43 6.48 -12.21
N LEU A 102 -1.32 5.98 -13.44
CA LEU A 102 -2.04 6.52 -14.62
C LEU A 102 -3.38 5.83 -14.90
N VAL A 103 -3.62 4.67 -14.29
CA VAL A 103 -4.85 3.87 -14.48
C VAL A 103 -5.94 4.28 -13.47
N ALA A 104 -5.51 4.60 -12.25
CA ALA A 104 -6.34 5.05 -11.16
C ALA A 104 -5.49 5.93 -10.25
N ALA A 105 -6.16 6.75 -9.41
CA ALA A 105 -5.49 7.52 -8.37
C ALA A 105 -4.60 6.62 -7.51
N ALA A 106 -3.44 7.14 -7.13
CA ALA A 106 -2.52 6.44 -6.25
C ALA A 106 -3.15 6.34 -4.85
N VAL A 107 -3.04 5.16 -4.24
CA VAL A 107 -3.51 4.91 -2.87
C VAL A 107 -2.30 4.89 -1.94
N CYS A 108 -2.32 5.66 -0.86
CA CYS A 108 -1.28 5.58 0.15
C CYS A 108 -1.34 4.24 0.89
N PRO A 109 -0.25 3.44 0.92
CA PRO A 109 -0.23 2.15 1.62
C PRO A 109 -0.51 2.22 3.12
N TYR A 110 -0.29 3.37 3.74
CA TYR A 110 -0.35 3.53 5.18
C TYR A 110 -1.70 4.07 5.65
N CYS A 111 -2.13 5.19 5.07
CA CYS A 111 -3.34 5.90 5.49
C CYS A 111 -4.52 5.72 4.53
N GLY A 112 -4.39 4.94 3.46
CA GLY A 112 -5.48 4.63 2.54
C GLY A 112 -6.05 5.83 1.77
N LYS A 113 -5.42 7.01 1.82
CA LYS A 113 -5.86 8.18 1.06
C LYS A 113 -5.52 8.03 -0.42
N HIS A 114 -6.43 8.52 -1.25
CA HIS A 114 -6.31 8.53 -2.69
C HIS A 114 -5.86 9.92 -3.12
N SER A 115 -4.85 9.98 -3.97
CA SER A 115 -4.30 11.22 -4.52
C SER A 115 -3.84 10.95 -5.95
N GLU A 116 -3.83 11.97 -6.77
CA GLU A 116 -3.33 11.82 -8.13
C GLU A 116 -1.84 11.49 -8.12
N ALA A 117 -1.36 10.80 -9.16
CA ALA A 117 0.02 10.33 -9.19
C ALA A 117 1.04 11.48 -9.07
N TRP A 118 0.72 12.63 -9.66
CA TRP A 118 1.52 13.85 -9.65
C TRP A 118 1.45 14.61 -8.31
N GLU A 119 0.48 14.34 -7.45
CA GLU A 119 0.42 14.87 -6.07
C GLU A 119 1.26 14.05 -5.10
N CYS A 120 1.73 12.88 -5.54
CA CYS A 120 2.46 11.93 -4.73
C CYS A 120 3.95 11.86 -5.07
N LEU A 121 4.54 12.92 -5.65
CA LEU A 121 5.94 12.89 -6.04
C LEU A 121 6.85 12.72 -4.81
N SER A 122 7.94 11.96 -4.96
CA SER A 122 9.00 11.94 -3.95
C SER A 122 9.76 13.26 -3.93
N GLU A 123 10.50 13.54 -2.86
CA GLU A 123 11.34 14.75 -2.77
C GLU A 123 12.37 14.80 -3.92
N ALA A 124 12.89 13.64 -4.33
CA ALA A 124 13.82 13.53 -5.43
C ALA A 124 13.16 13.80 -6.79
N GLN A 125 11.91 13.37 -6.97
CA GLN A 125 11.12 13.68 -8.17
C GLN A 125 10.74 15.16 -8.23
N GLU A 126 10.38 15.79 -7.11
CA GLU A 126 10.11 17.24 -7.04
C GLU A 126 11.35 18.05 -7.43
N ALA A 127 12.50 17.72 -6.83
CA ALA A 127 13.79 18.32 -7.16
C ALA A 127 14.16 18.19 -8.65
N TYR A 128 13.86 17.03 -9.24
CA TYR A 128 14.04 16.80 -10.67
C TYR A 128 13.12 17.68 -11.52
N VAL A 129 11.84 17.82 -11.14
CA VAL A 129 10.88 18.68 -11.87
C VAL A 129 11.32 20.15 -11.84
N GLU A 130 11.81 20.64 -10.71
CA GLU A 130 12.38 21.99 -10.59
C GLU A 130 13.58 22.20 -11.52
N ALA A 131 14.53 21.26 -11.51
CA ALA A 131 15.71 21.32 -12.37
C ALA A 131 15.36 21.31 -13.87
N VAL A 132 14.40 20.48 -14.29
CA VAL A 132 13.90 20.45 -15.68
C VAL A 132 13.25 21.77 -16.05
N CYS A 133 12.42 22.35 -15.17
CA CYS A 133 11.78 23.64 -15.43
C CYS A 133 12.80 24.78 -15.55
N ALA A 134 13.86 24.75 -14.74
CA ALA A 134 14.94 25.73 -14.81
C ALA A 134 15.70 25.66 -16.15
N VAL A 135 16.06 24.46 -16.61
CA VAL A 135 16.72 24.29 -17.92
C VAL A 135 15.78 24.67 -19.06
N HIS A 136 14.49 24.30 -18.98
CA HIS A 136 13.50 24.73 -19.96
C HIS A 136 13.44 26.27 -20.07
N ALA A 137 13.44 26.98 -18.93
CA ALA A 137 13.46 28.44 -18.91
C ALA A 137 14.76 29.00 -19.54
N GLN A 138 15.91 28.41 -19.24
CA GLN A 138 17.20 28.81 -19.82
C GLN A 138 17.22 28.65 -21.35
N VAL A 139 16.81 27.49 -21.89
CA VAL A 139 16.81 27.26 -23.33
C VAL A 139 15.78 28.12 -24.06
N THR A 140 14.63 28.39 -23.42
CA THR A 140 13.62 29.31 -23.95
C THR A 140 14.15 30.74 -24.03
N ASN A 141 14.81 31.22 -22.97
CA ASN A 141 15.38 32.57 -22.90
C ASN A 141 16.60 32.75 -23.82
N HIS A 142 17.34 31.67 -24.12
CA HIS A 142 18.48 31.73 -25.02
C HIS A 142 18.07 31.99 -26.49
N ARG A 143 16.80 31.75 -26.85
CA ARG A 143 16.20 32.00 -28.18
C ARG A 143 17.08 31.52 -29.35
N LYS A 144 17.66 30.33 -29.21
CA LYS A 144 18.48 29.71 -30.25
C LYS A 144 17.86 28.38 -30.65
N SER A 145 17.53 28.25 -31.93
CA SER A 145 17.04 26.98 -32.47
C SER A 145 18.11 25.90 -32.33
N GLY A 146 17.71 24.72 -31.89
CA GLY A 146 18.64 23.62 -31.66
C GLY A 146 18.06 22.50 -30.81
N LYS A 147 18.82 21.40 -30.73
CA LYS A 147 18.53 20.28 -29.85
C LYS A 147 19.45 20.34 -28.64
N TYR A 148 18.86 20.42 -27.47
CA TYR A 148 19.53 20.38 -26.19
C TYR A 148 19.23 19.04 -25.55
N SER A 149 20.25 18.38 -25.02
CA SER A 149 20.12 17.09 -24.33
C SER A 149 21.01 17.13 -23.11
N VAL A 150 20.45 16.76 -21.96
CA VAL A 150 21.16 16.75 -20.68
C VAL A 150 20.83 15.47 -19.94
N TYR A 151 21.85 14.77 -19.45
CA TYR A 151 21.62 13.61 -18.57
C TYR A 151 20.99 14.08 -17.27
N VAL A 152 20.07 13.30 -16.70
CA VAL A 152 19.40 13.65 -15.43
C VAL A 152 20.41 13.89 -14.33
N LYS A 153 21.50 13.12 -14.28
CA LYS A 153 22.57 13.33 -13.31
C LYS A 153 23.22 14.70 -13.47
N ASP A 154 23.66 15.03 -14.68
CA ASP A 154 24.31 16.31 -14.98
C ASP A 154 23.37 17.50 -14.76
N LEU A 155 22.08 17.32 -15.07
CA LEU A 155 21.02 18.31 -14.83
C LEU A 155 20.92 18.67 -13.34
N LEU A 156 20.86 17.66 -12.48
CA LEU A 156 20.75 17.83 -11.04
C LEU A 156 22.03 18.43 -10.46
N GLU A 157 23.19 17.94 -10.88
CA GLU A 157 24.49 18.51 -10.49
C GLU A 157 24.59 19.99 -10.89
N GLN A 158 24.22 20.34 -12.13
CA GLN A 158 24.25 21.72 -12.61
C GLN A 158 23.30 22.64 -11.84
N TYR A 159 22.07 22.18 -11.57
CA TYR A 159 21.07 22.98 -10.87
C TYR A 159 21.52 23.27 -9.43
N TYR A 160 21.91 22.23 -8.68
CA TYR A 160 22.21 22.34 -7.25
C TYR A 160 23.66 22.74 -6.91
N SER A 161 24.61 22.66 -7.86
CA SER A 161 25.99 23.12 -7.64
C SER A 161 26.19 24.60 -8.02
N SER A 162 25.10 25.33 -8.32
CA SER A 162 25.18 26.74 -8.65
C SER A 162 25.39 27.59 -7.38
N ASP A 163 26.56 28.22 -7.30
CA ASP A 163 27.08 28.96 -6.14
C ASP A 163 26.46 30.38 -6.03
N ASP A 164 25.16 30.51 -6.34
CA ASP A 164 24.47 31.80 -6.43
C ASP A 164 23.87 32.28 -5.09
N GLY A 165 24.03 31.49 -4.04
CA GLY A 165 23.54 31.77 -2.69
C GLY A 165 22.01 31.76 -2.54
N GLN A 166 21.27 31.44 -3.61
CA GLN A 166 19.80 31.31 -3.63
C GLN A 166 19.35 29.86 -3.80
N THR A 167 20.21 29.02 -4.38
CA THR A 167 19.92 27.60 -4.60
C THR A 167 20.12 26.78 -3.32
N PRO A 168 19.14 25.95 -2.90
CA PRO A 168 19.31 25.04 -1.77
C PRO A 168 20.50 24.09 -2.00
N ALA A 169 21.19 23.69 -0.93
CA ALA A 169 22.22 22.65 -1.05
C ALA A 169 21.63 21.40 -1.72
N PRO A 170 22.41 20.68 -2.56
CA PRO A 170 21.95 19.45 -3.18
C PRO A 170 21.39 18.52 -2.10
N PRO A 171 20.12 18.13 -2.22
CA PRO A 171 19.58 16.99 -1.53
C PRO A 171 20.59 15.86 -1.28
N GLU A 172 20.73 15.42 -0.03
CA GLU A 172 21.39 14.12 0.29
C GLU A 172 20.60 12.93 -0.33
N PHE A 173 19.44 13.22 -0.94
CA PHE A 173 18.34 12.33 -1.30
C PHE A 173 18.06 12.18 -2.81
N PHE A 174 19.04 12.38 -3.72
CA PHE A 174 18.86 12.06 -5.17
C PHE A 174 18.77 10.56 -5.50
N VAL A 175 18.34 9.77 -4.52
CA VAL A 175 18.36 8.34 -4.55
C VAL A 175 17.10 7.85 -3.86
N GLU A 176 16.34 7.02 -4.56
CA GLU A 176 15.18 6.38 -3.99
C GLU A 176 15.60 5.24 -3.07
N THR A 177 14.86 5.04 -1.99
CA THR A 177 15.25 4.08 -0.95
C THR A 177 14.37 2.83 -0.98
N GLU A 178 14.98 1.65 -0.94
CA GLU A 178 14.26 0.39 -0.73
C GLU A 178 13.67 0.30 0.69
N GLN A 179 12.41 -0.12 0.82
CA GLN A 179 11.74 -0.24 2.10
C GLN A 179 11.79 -1.68 2.65
N GLN A 180 11.25 -1.87 3.86
CA GLN A 180 11.38 -3.11 4.62
C GLN A 180 10.68 -4.31 3.98
N SER A 181 9.57 -4.09 3.27
CA SER A 181 8.73 -5.18 2.79
C SER A 181 8.25 -4.93 1.37
N LYS A 182 8.49 -5.92 0.52
CA LYS A 182 7.95 -5.99 -0.83
C LYS A 182 6.82 -7.02 -0.87
N PHE A 183 5.66 -6.63 -1.40
CA PHE A 183 4.56 -7.56 -1.63
C PHE A 183 3.90 -7.30 -2.98
N LYS A 184 3.47 -8.38 -3.64
CA LYS A 184 2.68 -8.33 -4.85
C LYS A 184 1.19 -8.42 -4.48
N CYS A 185 0.37 -7.53 -5.04
CA CYS A 185 -1.06 -7.56 -4.78
C CYS A 185 -1.72 -8.73 -5.52
N ASP A 186 -2.48 -9.56 -4.81
CA ASP A 186 -3.17 -10.72 -5.41
C ASP A 186 -4.30 -10.32 -6.37
N GLU A 187 -4.88 -9.13 -6.19
CA GLU A 187 -6.03 -8.66 -6.98
C GLU A 187 -5.62 -7.95 -8.29
N CYS A 188 -4.68 -7.01 -8.23
CA CYS A 188 -4.25 -6.23 -9.41
C CYS A 188 -2.83 -6.56 -9.91
N GLY A 189 -2.11 -7.44 -9.22
CA GLY A 189 -0.79 -7.90 -9.63
C GLY A 189 0.36 -6.90 -9.43
N MET A 190 0.11 -5.69 -8.94
CA MET A 190 1.15 -4.67 -8.76
C MET A 190 2.01 -4.93 -7.53
N THR A 191 3.33 -4.76 -7.67
CA THR A 191 4.26 -4.81 -6.54
C THR A 191 4.31 -3.49 -5.79
N ASN A 192 4.32 -3.60 -4.47
CA ASN A 192 4.40 -2.51 -3.52
C ASN A 192 5.63 -2.73 -2.62
N ASN A 193 6.31 -1.65 -2.28
CA ASN A 193 7.51 -1.65 -1.46
C ASN A 193 7.33 -0.59 -0.35
N ILE A 194 7.07 -1.07 0.86
CA ILE A 194 6.54 -0.27 1.98
C ILE A 194 7.34 -0.51 3.27
N LEU A 195 7.18 0.42 4.22
CA LEU A 195 7.59 0.21 5.61
C LEU A 195 6.59 -0.68 6.34
N GLY A 196 7.10 -1.60 7.15
CA GLY A 196 6.29 -2.58 7.86
C GLY A 196 5.66 -3.64 6.96
N ARG A 197 4.92 -4.57 7.58
CA ARG A 197 4.39 -5.77 6.93
C ARG A 197 3.06 -5.56 6.20
N PHE A 198 2.27 -4.57 6.62
CA PHE A 198 0.86 -4.43 6.22
C PHE A 198 0.59 -3.09 5.55
N GLY A 199 -0.19 -3.09 4.47
CA GLY A 199 -0.57 -1.86 3.79
C GLY A 199 -1.61 -2.07 2.69
N TYR A 200 -2.15 -0.95 2.21
CA TYR A 200 -2.95 -0.90 0.99
C TYR A 200 -2.05 -1.13 -0.23
N CYS A 201 -2.56 -1.86 -1.22
CA CYS A 201 -2.01 -1.81 -2.56
C CYS A 201 -2.13 -0.38 -3.09
N SER A 202 -1.02 0.22 -3.51
CA SER A 202 -1.00 1.61 -3.96
C SER A 202 -1.70 1.86 -5.30
N THR A 203 -2.21 0.80 -5.94
CA THR A 203 -2.93 0.88 -7.22
C THR A 203 -4.41 0.60 -7.07
N CYS A 204 -4.79 -0.56 -6.52
CA CYS A 204 -6.20 -0.90 -6.37
C CYS A 204 -6.77 -0.57 -4.98
N GLY A 205 -5.95 -0.26 -3.97
CA GLY A 205 -6.43 -0.07 -2.60
C GLY A 205 -6.79 -1.37 -1.88
N THR A 206 -6.55 -2.56 -2.45
CA THR A 206 -6.74 -3.80 -1.69
C THR A 206 -5.66 -3.92 -0.61
N ARG A 207 -6.06 -4.11 0.65
CA ARG A 207 -5.13 -4.37 1.75
C ARG A 207 -4.56 -5.78 1.70
N ASN A 208 -3.29 -5.95 2.05
CA ASN A 208 -2.63 -7.27 2.07
C ASN A 208 -2.90 -8.09 3.36
N ASP A 209 -3.66 -7.57 4.33
CA ASP A 209 -3.87 -8.20 5.64
C ASP A 209 -4.40 -9.64 5.56
N ILE A 210 -5.36 -9.91 4.67
CA ILE A 210 -5.96 -11.24 4.54
C ILE A 210 -4.98 -12.25 3.92
N ALA A 211 -4.19 -11.83 2.92
CA ALA A 211 -3.16 -12.66 2.33
C ALA A 211 -2.09 -13.02 3.38
N MET A 212 -1.70 -12.06 4.21
CA MET A 212 -0.78 -12.28 5.33
C MET A 212 -1.35 -13.22 6.39
N LEU A 213 -2.63 -13.07 6.76
CA LEU A 213 -3.28 -14.00 7.69
C LEU A 213 -3.36 -15.42 7.12
N ARG A 214 -3.67 -15.58 5.83
CA ARG A 214 -3.73 -16.89 5.17
C ARG A 214 -2.36 -17.57 5.11
N ALA A 215 -1.30 -16.80 4.89
CA ALA A 215 0.07 -17.30 5.00
C ALA A 215 0.40 -17.76 6.43
N ASP A 216 0.01 -16.97 7.44
CA ASP A 216 0.18 -17.34 8.85
C ASP A 216 -0.62 -18.60 9.21
N ILE A 217 -1.87 -18.73 8.73
CA ILE A 217 -2.72 -19.92 8.89
C ILE A 217 -2.06 -21.14 8.26
N THR A 218 -1.51 -21.01 7.05
CA THR A 218 -0.80 -22.11 6.38
C THR A 218 0.39 -22.57 7.20
N GLY A 219 1.16 -21.63 7.76
CA GLY A 219 2.27 -21.93 8.67
C GLY A 219 1.83 -22.63 9.95
N ILE A 220 0.71 -22.22 10.56
CA ILE A 220 0.13 -22.85 11.75
C ILE A 220 -0.30 -24.28 11.43
N ARG A 221 -1.04 -24.50 10.33
CA ARG A 221 -1.49 -25.82 9.89
C ARG A 221 -0.31 -26.77 9.68
N LYS A 222 0.74 -26.30 9.00
CA LYS A 222 1.96 -27.08 8.79
C LYS A 222 2.59 -27.51 10.11
N ARG A 223 2.81 -26.58 11.05
CA ARG A 223 3.38 -26.89 12.37
C ARG A 223 2.54 -27.91 13.13
N LEU A 224 1.22 -27.79 13.09
CA LEU A 224 0.30 -28.74 13.74
C LEU A 224 0.42 -30.14 13.13
N SER A 225 0.47 -30.25 11.79
CA SER A 225 0.63 -31.54 11.11
C SER A 225 1.98 -32.22 11.38
N GLU A 226 3.01 -31.43 11.74
CA GLU A 226 4.34 -31.91 12.10
C GLU A 226 4.47 -32.25 13.60
N GLY A 227 3.35 -32.31 14.34
CA GLY A 227 3.32 -32.66 15.77
C GLY A 227 3.49 -31.47 16.72
N GLY A 228 3.33 -30.24 16.23
CA GLY A 228 3.35 -29.03 17.05
C GLY A 228 2.20 -28.96 18.06
N SER A 229 2.41 -28.21 19.14
CA SER A 229 1.42 -28.03 20.21
C SER A 229 0.11 -27.39 19.70
N PRO A 230 -1.06 -28.03 19.91
CA PRO A 230 -2.35 -27.41 19.61
C PRO A 230 -2.59 -26.12 20.39
N ILE A 231 -2.14 -26.04 21.65
CA ILE A 231 -2.28 -24.85 22.49
C ILE A 231 -1.51 -23.67 21.89
N SER A 232 -0.27 -23.88 21.41
CA SER A 232 0.48 -22.80 20.76
C SER A 232 -0.16 -22.39 19.44
N GLY A 233 -0.65 -23.36 18.66
CA GLY A 233 -1.40 -23.09 17.42
C GLY A 233 -2.67 -22.26 17.66
N LEU A 234 -3.41 -22.53 18.73
CA LEU A 234 -4.58 -21.77 19.15
C LEU A 234 -4.21 -20.32 19.52
N LYS A 235 -3.23 -20.15 20.41
CA LYS A 235 -2.75 -18.82 20.84
C LYS A 235 -2.27 -17.98 19.66
N ASP A 236 -1.45 -18.58 18.80
CA ASP A 236 -0.94 -17.96 17.58
C ASP A 236 -2.10 -17.50 16.68
N LEU A 237 -3.03 -18.39 16.36
CA LEU A 237 -4.14 -18.11 15.45
C LEU A 237 -5.01 -16.95 15.94
N VAL A 238 -5.43 -16.99 17.22
CA VAL A 238 -6.25 -15.92 17.81
C VAL A 238 -5.48 -14.61 17.84
N SER A 239 -4.19 -14.63 18.18
CA SER A 239 -3.33 -13.44 18.16
C SER A 239 -3.19 -12.83 16.74
N LYS A 240 -3.07 -13.67 15.70
CA LYS A 240 -3.02 -13.20 14.30
C LYS A 240 -4.34 -12.58 13.86
N PHE A 241 -5.48 -13.21 14.17
CA PHE A 241 -6.79 -12.64 13.88
C PHE A 241 -7.01 -11.34 14.62
N ASP A 242 -6.65 -11.30 15.91
CA ASP A 242 -6.80 -10.10 16.73
C ASP A 242 -5.96 -8.93 16.19
N SER A 243 -4.73 -9.22 15.77
CA SER A 243 -3.85 -8.23 15.13
C SER A 243 -4.42 -7.70 13.82
N LEU A 244 -5.03 -8.56 12.99
CA LEU A 244 -5.71 -8.13 11.76
C LEU A 244 -6.90 -7.22 12.11
N GLY A 245 -7.75 -7.64 13.04
CA GLY A 245 -8.90 -6.87 13.48
C GLY A 245 -8.53 -5.49 13.98
N ARG A 246 -7.53 -5.38 14.86
CA ARG A 246 -7.05 -4.10 15.37
C ARG A 246 -6.52 -3.18 14.27
N ARG A 247 -5.84 -3.71 13.25
CA ARG A 247 -5.41 -2.91 12.08
C ARG A 247 -6.60 -2.40 11.29
N ILE A 248 -7.64 -3.21 11.08
CA ILE A 248 -8.87 -2.76 10.41
C ILE A 248 -9.60 -1.70 11.25
N ALA A 249 -9.69 -1.88 12.56
CA ALA A 249 -10.24 -0.87 13.47
C ALA A 249 -9.48 0.46 13.39
N GLN A 250 -8.15 0.44 13.32
CA GLN A 250 -7.33 1.65 13.12
C GLN A 250 -7.68 2.36 11.81
N GLN A 251 -7.88 1.63 10.71
CA GLN A 251 -8.30 2.26 9.44
C GLN A 251 -9.72 2.83 9.54
N LEU A 252 -10.66 2.12 10.17
CA LEU A 252 -12.01 2.65 10.42
C LEU A 252 -11.96 3.93 11.25
N LEU A 253 -11.08 4.02 12.26
CA LEU A 253 -10.88 5.24 13.05
C LEU A 253 -10.29 6.41 12.26
N LEU A 254 -9.52 6.15 11.20
CA LEU A 254 -8.94 7.17 10.33
C LEU A 254 -9.95 7.69 9.31
N HIS A 255 -10.83 6.83 8.80
CA HIS A 255 -11.70 7.16 7.67
C HIS A 255 -13.16 7.43 8.04
N VAL A 256 -13.67 6.82 9.10
CA VAL A 256 -15.07 6.96 9.51
C VAL A 256 -15.16 7.99 10.63
N ARG A 257 -15.96 9.04 10.42
CA ARG A 257 -16.26 10.02 11.46
C ARG A 257 -17.13 9.37 12.54
N MET A 258 -16.70 9.45 13.79
CA MET A 258 -17.38 8.85 14.93
C MET A 258 -17.44 9.84 16.10
N VAL A 259 -18.51 9.74 16.90
CA VAL A 259 -18.59 10.41 18.20
C VAL A 259 -17.55 9.84 19.18
N HIS A 260 -17.18 10.62 20.19
CA HIS A 260 -16.10 10.29 21.14
C HIS A 260 -16.23 8.90 21.77
N VAL A 261 -17.43 8.54 22.24
CA VAL A 261 -17.69 7.24 22.90
C VAL A 261 -17.36 6.08 21.97
N ARG A 262 -17.88 6.10 20.73
CA ARG A 262 -17.62 5.06 19.74
C ARG A 262 -16.14 5.04 19.32
N ARG A 263 -15.52 6.22 19.18
CA ARG A 263 -14.09 6.32 18.86
C ARG A 263 -13.21 5.66 19.94
N SER A 264 -13.51 5.90 21.22
CA SER A 264 -12.78 5.29 22.33
C SER A 264 -12.92 3.76 22.31
N ARG A 265 -14.14 3.24 22.08
CA ARG A 265 -14.38 1.80 21.98
C ARG A 265 -13.50 1.12 20.93
N TRP A 266 -13.35 1.73 19.75
CA TRP A 266 -12.55 1.15 18.66
C TRP A 266 -11.04 1.36 18.81
N LYS A 267 -10.61 2.39 19.57
CA LYS A 267 -9.19 2.58 19.90
C LYS A 267 -8.65 1.43 20.74
N ASP A 268 -9.47 0.93 21.66
CA ASP A 268 -9.13 -0.13 22.60
C ASP A 268 -9.80 -1.48 22.24
N ALA A 269 -10.20 -1.65 20.97
CA ALA A 269 -10.87 -2.85 20.51
C ALA A 269 -9.98 -4.10 20.67
N ASN A 270 -10.54 -5.15 21.24
CA ASN A 270 -9.88 -6.44 21.44
C ASN A 270 -10.66 -7.53 20.70
N PHE A 271 -10.13 -7.95 19.56
CA PHE A 271 -10.74 -8.93 18.67
C PHE A 271 -10.57 -10.37 19.20
N SER A 272 -9.80 -10.60 20.27
CA SER A 272 -9.88 -11.84 21.03
C SER A 272 -11.15 -11.96 21.89
N GLN A 273 -11.88 -10.86 22.13
CA GLN A 273 -13.23 -10.88 22.73
C GLN A 273 -14.29 -10.97 21.65
N LEU A 274 -14.37 -12.15 21.02
CA LEU A 274 -15.12 -12.38 19.78
C LEU A 274 -16.60 -12.00 19.88
N ALA A 275 -17.27 -12.33 20.98
CA ALA A 275 -18.69 -12.02 21.15
C ALA A 275 -18.96 -10.51 21.10
N SER A 276 -18.29 -9.75 21.98
CA SER A 276 -18.45 -8.30 22.07
C SER A 276 -18.06 -7.59 20.77
N VAL A 277 -16.93 -7.95 20.16
CA VAL A 277 -16.49 -7.32 18.90
C VAL A 277 -17.41 -7.65 17.74
N SER A 278 -17.98 -8.86 17.67
CA SER A 278 -18.93 -9.22 16.62
C SER A 278 -20.20 -8.37 16.67
N GLU A 279 -20.71 -8.10 17.87
CA GLU A 279 -21.87 -7.24 18.09
C GLU A 279 -21.54 -5.79 17.75
N ASP A 280 -20.39 -5.27 18.21
CA ASP A 280 -19.95 -3.92 17.91
C ASP A 280 -19.72 -3.68 16.41
N LEU A 281 -19.08 -4.63 15.71
CA LEU A 281 -18.85 -4.53 14.25
C LEU A 281 -20.19 -4.43 13.50
N LYS A 282 -21.15 -5.28 13.87
CA LYS A 282 -22.47 -5.30 13.24
C LYS A 282 -23.28 -4.05 13.58
N GLY A 283 -23.30 -3.66 14.85
CA GLY A 283 -24.06 -2.50 15.33
C GLY A 283 -23.49 -1.15 14.88
N HIS A 284 -22.17 -1.01 14.82
CA HIS A 284 -21.51 0.26 14.47
C HIS A 284 -21.21 0.43 12.98
N PHE A 285 -20.96 -0.66 12.26
CA PHE A 285 -20.51 -0.62 10.86
C PHE A 285 -21.31 -1.50 9.91
N GLY A 286 -22.27 -2.29 10.41
CA GLY A 286 -22.98 -3.27 9.58
C GLY A 286 -22.12 -4.46 9.13
N ILE A 287 -20.93 -4.65 9.72
CA ILE A 287 -20.00 -5.73 9.36
C ILE A 287 -20.37 -6.97 10.16
N ASP A 288 -20.89 -8.00 9.48
CA ASP A 288 -21.18 -9.30 10.09
C ASP A 288 -20.06 -10.31 9.78
N ILE A 289 -19.14 -10.49 10.74
CA ILE A 289 -18.02 -11.43 10.62
C ILE A 289 -18.45 -12.90 10.59
N PHE A 290 -19.68 -13.21 11.05
CA PHE A 290 -20.25 -14.55 11.05
C PHE A 290 -21.19 -14.81 9.87
N ARG A 291 -21.28 -13.87 8.92
CA ARG A 291 -22.09 -14.05 7.71
C ARG A 291 -21.70 -15.33 6.97
N LYS A 292 -22.68 -16.19 6.68
CA LYS A 292 -22.48 -17.51 6.04
C LYS A 292 -21.56 -18.47 6.84
N VAL A 293 -21.39 -18.25 8.14
CA VAL A 293 -20.81 -19.23 9.07
C VAL A 293 -21.96 -19.94 9.78
N ASP A 294 -22.02 -21.27 9.73
CA ASP A 294 -23.10 -22.01 10.38
C ASP A 294 -23.03 -21.92 11.91
N GLY A 295 -24.15 -22.17 12.59
CA GLY A 295 -24.24 -22.02 14.05
C GLY A 295 -23.26 -22.91 14.81
N GLY A 296 -22.91 -24.09 14.29
CA GLY A 296 -21.94 -24.98 14.91
C GLY A 296 -20.52 -24.43 14.82
N ASP A 297 -20.11 -23.90 13.67
CA ASP A 297 -18.83 -23.20 13.49
C ASP A 297 -18.76 -21.91 14.33
N GLN A 298 -19.87 -21.16 14.46
CA GLN A 298 -19.91 -19.98 15.33
C GLN A 298 -19.71 -20.35 16.81
N ALA A 299 -20.40 -21.38 17.29
CA ALA A 299 -20.25 -21.87 18.66
C ALA A 299 -18.83 -22.38 18.92
N HIS A 300 -18.27 -23.13 17.97
CA HIS A 300 -16.88 -23.60 18.03
C HIS A 300 -15.89 -22.45 18.13
N ALA A 301 -16.02 -21.43 17.29
CA ALA A 301 -15.13 -20.27 17.34
C ALA A 301 -15.21 -19.52 18.67
N ARG A 302 -16.42 -19.28 19.20
CA ARG A 302 -16.60 -18.62 20.50
C ARG A 302 -15.92 -19.41 21.61
N LEU A 303 -16.18 -20.72 21.67
CA LEU A 303 -15.57 -21.60 22.66
C LEU A 303 -14.04 -21.56 22.62
N MET A 304 -13.45 -21.71 21.43
CA MET A 304 -11.98 -21.72 21.31
C MET A 304 -11.34 -20.38 21.68
N PHE A 305 -12.01 -19.25 21.41
CA PHE A 305 -11.53 -17.93 21.84
C PHE A 305 -11.57 -17.78 23.37
N HIS A 306 -12.59 -18.33 24.05
CA HIS A 306 -12.61 -18.42 25.51
C HIS A 306 -11.52 -19.34 26.05
N ARG A 307 -11.29 -20.51 25.44
CA ARG A 307 -10.22 -21.43 25.85
C ARG A 307 -8.84 -20.81 25.73
N ARG A 308 -8.59 -20.03 24.66
CA ARG A 308 -7.35 -19.24 24.52
C ARG A 308 -7.14 -18.30 25.71
N HIS A 309 -8.20 -17.67 26.23
CA HIS A 309 -8.10 -16.79 27.40
C HIS A 309 -7.64 -17.58 28.64
N VAL A 310 -8.24 -18.74 28.90
CA VAL A 310 -7.85 -19.61 30.02
C VAL A 310 -6.38 -20.05 29.91
N HIS A 311 -5.93 -20.46 28.72
CA HIS A 311 -4.54 -20.85 28.49
C HIS A 311 -3.53 -19.71 28.67
N GLU A 312 -3.93 -18.46 28.51
CA GLU A 312 -3.02 -17.32 28.66
C GLU A 312 -3.02 -16.70 30.06
N HIS A 313 -4.15 -16.74 30.76
CA HIS A 313 -4.29 -16.01 32.02
C HIS A 313 -4.45 -16.90 33.25
N ASN A 314 -4.88 -18.16 33.08
CA ASN A 314 -5.16 -19.07 34.18
C ASN A 314 -4.36 -20.38 34.09
N ASP A 315 -3.23 -20.39 33.37
CA ASP A 315 -2.39 -21.60 33.17
C ASP A 315 -3.16 -22.83 32.65
N GLY A 316 -4.24 -22.59 31.89
CA GLY A 316 -5.10 -23.65 31.37
C GLY A 316 -6.09 -24.23 32.40
N ILE A 317 -6.20 -23.66 33.61
CA ILE A 317 -7.12 -24.09 34.66
C ILE A 317 -8.46 -23.37 34.50
N ILE A 318 -9.53 -24.15 34.40
CA ILE A 318 -10.90 -23.65 34.26
C ILE A 318 -11.35 -22.92 35.54
N ASP A 319 -11.85 -21.69 35.39
CA ASP A 319 -12.47 -20.91 36.45
C ASP A 319 -14.00 -20.80 36.26
N ALA A 320 -14.70 -20.24 37.26
CA ALA A 320 -16.15 -20.10 37.22
C ALA A 320 -16.59 -19.13 36.12
N LYS A 321 -15.80 -18.08 35.88
CA LYS A 321 -16.07 -17.07 34.85
C LYS A 321 -16.06 -17.68 33.45
N TYR A 322 -15.09 -18.53 33.15
CA TYR A 322 -15.03 -19.26 31.89
C TYR A 322 -16.29 -20.09 31.66
N LEU A 323 -16.73 -20.86 32.66
CA LEU A 323 -17.91 -21.72 32.51
C LEU A 323 -19.18 -20.89 32.27
N GLU A 324 -19.32 -19.76 32.97
CA GLU A 324 -20.43 -18.82 32.78
C GLU A 324 -20.41 -18.17 31.39
N ASP A 325 -19.26 -17.64 30.96
CA ASP A 325 -19.13 -16.90 29.70
C ASP A 325 -19.18 -17.82 28.46
N SER A 326 -18.59 -19.02 28.55
CA SER A 326 -18.47 -19.94 27.41
C SER A 326 -19.61 -20.95 27.29
N GLY A 327 -20.27 -21.29 28.40
CA GLY A 327 -21.23 -22.39 28.45
C GLY A 327 -20.63 -23.77 28.18
N ASP A 328 -19.30 -23.94 28.34
CA ASP A 328 -18.62 -25.21 28.07
C ASP A 328 -19.02 -26.30 29.07
N THR A 329 -19.78 -27.31 28.61
CA THR A 329 -20.20 -28.45 29.43
C THR A 329 -19.23 -29.63 29.36
N SER A 330 -18.14 -29.53 28.58
CA SER A 330 -17.17 -30.63 28.39
C SER A 330 -16.08 -30.68 29.46
N VAL A 331 -15.97 -29.65 30.31
CA VAL A 331 -14.95 -29.50 31.36
C VAL A 331 -15.57 -29.12 32.70
N ARG A 332 -14.82 -29.28 33.79
CA ARG A 332 -15.26 -28.94 35.16
C ARG A 332 -14.41 -27.80 35.76
N LEU A 333 -14.97 -27.12 36.76
CA LEU A 333 -14.24 -26.10 37.52
C LEU A 333 -12.95 -26.69 38.12
N GLY A 334 -11.82 -26.02 37.91
CA GLY A 334 -10.49 -26.45 38.37
C GLY A 334 -9.82 -27.52 37.49
N GLU A 335 -10.48 -27.99 36.43
CA GLU A 335 -9.88 -28.91 35.46
C GLU A 335 -8.88 -28.18 34.55
N HIS A 336 -7.86 -28.89 34.07
CA HIS A 336 -7.00 -28.37 32.99
C HIS A 336 -7.65 -28.61 31.63
N VAL A 337 -7.89 -27.54 30.88
CA VAL A 337 -8.38 -27.66 29.50
C VAL A 337 -7.26 -28.15 28.58
N THR A 338 -7.62 -29.05 27.66
CA THR A 338 -6.71 -29.58 26.63
C THR A 338 -7.28 -29.29 25.24
N GLU A 339 -6.39 -29.09 24.27
CA GLU A 339 -6.78 -28.79 22.89
C GLU A 339 -6.37 -29.92 21.95
N SER A 340 -7.27 -30.30 21.05
CA SER A 340 -6.95 -31.26 19.99
C SER A 340 -6.45 -30.55 18.72
N MET A 341 -5.61 -31.23 17.94
CA MET A 341 -5.23 -30.74 16.61
C MET A 341 -6.46 -30.51 15.72
N GLY A 342 -7.47 -31.37 15.81
CA GLY A 342 -8.70 -31.27 15.02
C GLY A 342 -9.46 -29.97 15.29
N ASP A 343 -9.56 -29.57 16.56
CA ASP A 343 -10.28 -28.35 16.95
C ASP A 343 -9.59 -27.09 16.45
N VAL A 344 -8.25 -27.04 16.54
CA VAL A 344 -7.45 -25.92 16.05
C VAL A 344 -7.46 -25.87 14.53
N MET A 345 -7.33 -27.02 13.86
CA MET A 345 -7.46 -27.12 12.40
C MET A 345 -8.83 -26.63 11.93
N ARG A 346 -9.92 -27.03 12.58
CA ARG A 346 -11.27 -26.52 12.30
C ARG A 346 -11.32 -25.00 12.49
N LEU A 347 -10.79 -24.49 13.61
CA LEU A 347 -10.77 -23.06 13.90
C LEU A 347 -10.05 -22.24 12.82
N THR A 348 -8.95 -22.75 12.25
CA THR A 348 -8.27 -22.04 11.16
C THR A 348 -9.17 -21.76 9.95
N GLY A 349 -10.06 -22.70 9.61
CA GLY A 349 -11.04 -22.53 8.52
C GLY A 349 -12.10 -21.49 8.88
N ILE A 350 -12.55 -21.48 10.13
CA ILE A 350 -13.54 -20.51 10.60
C ILE A 350 -12.94 -19.09 10.65
N VAL A 351 -11.71 -18.95 11.15
CA VAL A 351 -10.99 -17.66 11.20
C VAL A 351 -10.74 -17.09 9.80
N ASP A 352 -10.41 -17.92 8.81
CA ASP A 352 -10.28 -17.47 7.41
C ASP A 352 -11.61 -16.91 6.88
N LYS A 353 -12.73 -17.62 7.11
CA LYS A 353 -14.09 -17.13 6.75
C LYS A 353 -14.41 -15.80 7.46
N MET A 354 -14.15 -15.71 8.75
CA MET A 354 -14.40 -14.50 9.55
C MET A 354 -13.57 -13.31 9.06
N ALA A 355 -12.29 -13.54 8.76
CA ALA A 355 -11.41 -12.51 8.22
C ALA A 355 -11.86 -12.06 6.81
N ALA A 356 -12.32 -12.99 5.96
CA ALA A 356 -12.89 -12.66 4.66
C ALA A 356 -14.15 -11.80 4.79
N ASN A 357 -15.06 -12.14 5.70
CA ASN A 357 -16.25 -11.33 5.97
C ASN A 357 -15.90 -9.94 6.52
N LEU A 358 -14.92 -9.85 7.43
CA LEU A 358 -14.44 -8.58 7.95
C LEU A 358 -13.89 -7.69 6.83
N MET A 359 -13.04 -8.26 5.96
CA MET A 359 -12.46 -7.52 4.84
C MET A 359 -13.50 -7.12 3.80
N GLU A 360 -14.48 -7.98 3.51
CA GLU A 360 -15.55 -7.63 2.56
C GLU A 360 -16.42 -6.50 3.11
N GLY A 361 -16.84 -6.58 4.38
CA GLY A 361 -17.59 -5.49 5.02
C GLY A 361 -16.77 -4.19 5.11
N PHE A 362 -15.47 -4.30 5.40
CA PHE A 362 -14.56 -3.16 5.37
C PHE A 362 -14.47 -2.53 3.97
N ASN A 363 -14.35 -3.33 2.91
CA ASN A 363 -14.24 -2.84 1.54
C ASN A 363 -15.56 -2.22 1.01
N GLN A 364 -16.71 -2.53 1.61
CA GLN A 364 -17.96 -1.82 1.33
C GLN A 364 -17.93 -0.38 1.86
N ILE A 365 -17.22 -0.15 2.97
CA ILE A 365 -17.02 1.19 3.55
C ILE A 365 -15.87 1.91 2.83
N MET A 366 -14.81 1.18 2.51
CA MET A 366 -13.58 1.66 1.88
C MET A 366 -13.39 0.98 0.52
N PRO A 367 -14.04 1.47 -0.55
CA PRO A 367 -14.04 0.79 -1.84
C PRO A 367 -12.65 0.78 -2.48
N VAL A 368 -12.39 -0.30 -3.23
CA VAL A 368 -11.18 -0.49 -4.03
C VAL A 368 -11.37 0.06 -5.45
N HIS A 369 -10.27 0.32 -6.16
CA HIS A 369 -10.33 0.63 -7.58
C HIS A 369 -10.50 -0.65 -8.40
N GLU A 370 -11.68 -0.81 -9.00
CA GLU A 370 -12.04 -1.97 -9.82
C GLU A 370 -11.33 -2.03 -11.17
N LEU A 371 -10.94 -0.89 -11.75
CA LEU A 371 -10.31 -0.86 -13.08
C LEU A 371 -8.95 -1.58 -13.11
N PRO A 372 -7.99 -1.32 -12.20
CA PRO A 372 -6.75 -2.09 -12.12
C PRO A 372 -6.96 -3.59 -11.95
N ILE A 373 -7.95 -4.00 -11.15
CA ILE A 373 -8.27 -5.41 -10.88
C ILE A 373 -8.76 -6.09 -12.17
N ARG A 374 -9.72 -5.46 -12.87
CA ARG A 374 -10.23 -5.97 -14.16
C ARG A 374 -9.14 -6.09 -15.22
N ILE A 375 -8.30 -5.07 -15.38
CA ILE A 375 -7.17 -5.10 -16.33
C ILE A 375 -6.24 -6.28 -16.03
N HIS A 376 -5.92 -6.52 -14.76
CA HIS A 376 -5.06 -7.63 -14.37
C HIS A 376 -5.70 -8.98 -14.69
N LYS A 377 -7.00 -9.14 -14.40
CA LYS A 377 -7.75 -10.35 -14.73
C LYS A 377 -7.73 -10.65 -16.23
N ASP A 378 -8.05 -9.65 -17.06
CA ASP A 378 -8.06 -9.79 -18.52
C ASP A 378 -6.67 -10.17 -19.07
N GLN A 379 -5.61 -9.59 -18.51
CA GLN A 379 -4.24 -9.93 -18.89
C GLN A 379 -3.90 -11.39 -18.56
N ARG A 380 -4.31 -11.89 -17.39
CA ARG A 380 -4.09 -13.29 -16.98
C ARG A 380 -4.85 -14.26 -17.87
N GLU A 381 -6.10 -13.96 -18.21
CA GLU A 381 -6.91 -14.79 -19.11
C GLU A 381 -6.27 -14.89 -20.50
N ARG A 382 -5.78 -13.77 -21.05
CA ARG A 382 -5.05 -13.75 -22.35
C ARG A 382 -3.72 -14.50 -22.32
N MET A 383 -2.99 -14.48 -21.21
CA MET A 383 -1.74 -15.25 -21.08
C MET A 383 -2.03 -16.75 -21.02
N ASN A 384 -3.06 -17.16 -20.28
CA ASN A 384 -3.47 -18.55 -20.18
C ASN A 384 -4.00 -19.09 -21.51
N SER A 385 -4.72 -18.28 -22.30
CA SER A 385 -5.26 -18.69 -23.61
C SER A 385 -4.22 -18.80 -24.72
N LYS A 386 -3.01 -18.24 -24.53
CA LYS A 386 -1.89 -18.33 -25.50
C LYS A 386 -0.89 -19.43 -25.14
N GLY A 387 -1.00 -20.01 -23.94
CA GLY A 387 -0.10 -21.04 -23.43
C GLY A 387 -0.65 -22.47 -23.49
N GLY A 388 -1.85 -22.67 -24.04
CA GLY A 388 -2.44 -23.97 -24.38
C GLY A 388 -2.69 -24.02 -25.87
#